data_AF-A0A3P3VWI1-F1
#
_entry.id   AF-A0A3P3VWI1-F1
#
_cell.length_a   1.000
_cell.length_b   1.000
_cell.length_c   1.000
_cell.angle_alpha   90.00
_cell.angle_beta   90.00
_cell.angle_gamma   90.00
#
_symmetry.space_group_name_H-M   'P 1'
#
loop_
_entity.id
_entity.type
_entity.pdbx_description
1 polymer ?
#
loop_
_entity_poly.entity_id
_entity_poly.type
_entity_poly.pdbx_seq_one_letter_code
_entity_poly.pdbx_strand_id
1 'polypeptide(L)'
;MAKFNGTIQDFEKFVGPRLRNIVQTSIARKYKKNIAKCQFDDCSNLENLEAAHIHGNDRKSLIKKSLAENIVDDKIVDLDLNLFEQKFVKLHYPLEKSFLILCKECHRKYDNITESIIIENVIENIDENNLLIEEEQDSKFPRMTLDIELIPNDTLEFKELLLKYKSAYMSIFYNDGTKEIKEWNASNMSEKSDIIRNLRSRPDFRQGNWQKLNIKRVEVEINY
;
A
#
# COMPACT_ATOMS: atom_id res chain seq x y z
N MET A 1 -25.78 0.83 -21.92
CA MET A 1 -24.35 0.47 -21.74
C MET A 1 -23.77 1.37 -20.67
N ALA A 2 -22.99 0.82 -19.73
CA ALA A 2 -22.39 1.63 -18.67
C ALA A 2 -21.16 2.33 -19.24
N LYS A 3 -21.22 3.66 -19.38
CA LYS A 3 -20.16 4.47 -19.94
C LYS A 3 -19.42 5.18 -18.80
N PHE A 4 -18.10 5.27 -18.91
CA PHE A 4 -17.29 6.13 -18.06
C PHE A 4 -16.78 7.31 -18.88
N ASN A 5 -16.95 8.51 -18.34
CA ASN A 5 -16.38 9.75 -18.85
C ASN A 5 -15.83 10.54 -17.66
N GLY A 6 -14.52 10.76 -17.61
CA GLY A 6 -13.89 11.43 -16.49
C GLY A 6 -12.37 11.28 -16.49
N THR A 7 -11.73 11.72 -15.41
CA THR A 7 -10.26 11.67 -15.32
C THR A 7 -9.76 10.26 -15.01
N ILE A 8 -8.47 10.01 -15.26
CA ILE A 8 -7.80 8.77 -14.81
C ILE A 8 -7.91 8.62 -13.28
N GLN A 9 -7.80 9.72 -12.53
CA GLN A 9 -7.92 9.71 -11.07
C GLN A 9 -9.34 9.28 -10.63
N ASP A 10 -10.37 9.79 -11.29
CA ASP A 10 -11.76 9.39 -11.02
C ASP A 10 -11.98 7.92 -11.39
N PHE A 11 -11.39 7.46 -12.50
CA PHE A 11 -11.47 6.06 -12.89
C PHE A 11 -10.87 5.15 -11.82
N GLU A 12 -9.66 5.46 -11.35
CA GLU A 12 -9.01 4.69 -10.29
C GLU A 12 -9.80 4.71 -8.98
N LYS A 13 -10.38 5.87 -8.63
CA LYS A 13 -11.16 6.06 -7.40
C LYS A 13 -12.49 5.30 -7.41
N PHE A 14 -13.26 5.40 -8.50
CA PHE A 14 -14.63 4.88 -8.55
C PHE A 14 -14.73 3.50 -9.22
N VAL A 15 -13.88 3.23 -10.23
CA VAL A 15 -13.90 1.96 -10.99
C VAL A 15 -12.84 1.00 -10.45
N GLY A 16 -11.69 1.50 -10.01
CA GLY A 16 -10.59 0.67 -9.47
C GLY A 16 -10.98 -0.35 -8.39
N PRO A 17 -11.83 -0.02 -7.39
CA PRO A 17 -12.33 -0.99 -6.41
C PRO A 17 -13.11 -2.14 -7.04
N ARG A 18 -13.93 -1.83 -8.05
CA ARG A 18 -14.70 -2.83 -8.80
C ARG A 18 -13.79 -3.76 -9.59
N LEU A 19 -12.78 -3.22 -10.27
CA LEU A 19 -11.80 -4.02 -11.02
C LEU A 19 -11.03 -4.99 -10.12
N ARG A 20 -10.67 -4.58 -8.90
CA ARG A 20 -10.07 -5.48 -7.90
C ARG A 20 -10.98 -6.67 -7.61
N ASN A 21 -12.25 -6.40 -7.35
CA ASN A 21 -13.22 -7.44 -7.02
C ASN A 21 -13.43 -8.39 -8.19
N ILE A 22 -13.50 -7.87 -9.42
CA ILE A 22 -13.61 -8.70 -10.63
C ILE A 22 -12.40 -9.62 -10.75
N VAL A 23 -11.17 -9.11 -10.69
CA VAL A 23 -9.96 -9.94 -10.79
C VAL A 23 -9.92 -11.01 -9.69
N GLN A 24 -10.21 -10.60 -8.45
CA GLN A 24 -10.24 -11.51 -7.31
C GLN A 24 -11.25 -12.64 -7.49
N THR A 25 -12.47 -12.32 -7.91
CA THR A 25 -13.59 -13.27 -7.95
C THR A 25 -13.61 -14.14 -9.20
N SER A 26 -13.29 -13.55 -10.36
CA SER A 26 -13.38 -14.24 -11.65
C SER A 26 -12.18 -15.13 -11.96
N ILE A 27 -10.98 -14.71 -11.54
CA ILE A 27 -9.71 -15.32 -11.95
C ILE A 27 -8.91 -15.81 -10.73
N ALA A 28 -8.47 -14.91 -9.86
CA ALA A 28 -7.41 -15.20 -8.88
C ALA A 28 -7.81 -16.30 -7.89
N ARG A 29 -9.07 -16.30 -7.42
CA ARG A 29 -9.59 -17.36 -6.53
C ARG A 29 -9.54 -18.76 -7.15
N LYS A 30 -9.93 -18.89 -8.42
CA LYS A 30 -9.93 -20.18 -9.13
C LYS A 30 -8.51 -20.66 -9.36
N TYR A 31 -7.64 -19.77 -9.83
CA TYR A 31 -6.23 -20.08 -10.05
C TYR A 31 -5.55 -20.53 -8.76
N LYS A 32 -5.75 -19.79 -7.65
CA LYS A 32 -5.25 -20.16 -6.33
C LYS A 32 -5.70 -21.55 -5.89
N LYS A 33 -6.99 -21.88 -6.09
CA LYS A 33 -7.53 -23.19 -5.74
C LYS A 33 -6.92 -24.31 -6.59
N ASN A 34 -6.58 -24.02 -7.86
CA ASN A 34 -5.96 -25.00 -8.75
C ASN A 34 -4.49 -25.26 -8.40
N ILE A 35 -3.74 -24.22 -8.03
CA ILE A 35 -2.33 -24.37 -7.63
C ILE A 35 -2.22 -25.01 -6.24
N ALA A 36 -3.05 -24.57 -5.28
CA ALA A 36 -3.18 -25.14 -3.94
C ALA A 36 -1.88 -25.30 -3.12
N LYS A 37 -0.81 -24.58 -3.48
CA LYS A 37 0.47 -24.57 -2.75
C LYS A 37 1.18 -23.23 -2.91
N CYS A 38 2.06 -22.92 -1.97
CA CYS A 38 3.03 -21.84 -2.15
C CYS A 38 3.96 -22.17 -3.33
N GLN A 39 4.23 -21.17 -4.17
CA GLN A 39 5.11 -21.27 -5.34
C GLN A 39 6.48 -20.62 -5.10
N PHE A 40 6.75 -20.14 -3.89
CA PHE A 40 8.07 -19.63 -3.54
C PHE A 40 9.03 -20.79 -3.29
N ASP A 41 10.29 -20.61 -3.71
CA ASP A 41 11.32 -21.61 -3.54
C ASP A 41 11.48 -21.99 -2.05
N ASP A 42 11.69 -23.28 -1.81
CA ASP A 42 11.83 -23.89 -0.48
C ASP A 42 10.64 -23.70 0.48
N CYS A 43 9.45 -23.37 -0.03
CA CYS A 43 8.23 -23.28 0.79
C CYS A 43 7.25 -24.42 0.49
N SER A 44 6.97 -25.24 1.50
CA SER A 44 6.00 -26.33 1.44
C SER A 44 4.61 -25.98 2.01
N ASN A 45 4.35 -24.70 2.30
CA ASN A 45 3.10 -24.27 2.92
C ASN A 45 1.91 -24.42 1.94
N LEU A 46 0.83 -25.04 2.42
CA LEU A 46 -0.41 -25.30 1.67
C LEU A 46 -1.59 -24.45 2.17
N GLU A 47 -1.43 -23.77 3.30
CA GLU A 47 -2.49 -23.02 3.97
C GLU A 47 -2.28 -21.50 3.85
N ASN A 48 -3.36 -20.74 4.09
CA ASN A 48 -3.35 -19.27 4.09
C ASN A 48 -2.72 -18.67 2.82
N LEU A 49 -2.99 -19.29 1.68
CA LEU A 49 -2.47 -18.86 0.38
C LEU A 49 -3.16 -17.58 -0.11
N GLU A 50 -2.37 -16.74 -0.75
CA GLU A 50 -2.75 -15.47 -1.35
C GLU A 50 -2.26 -15.43 -2.81
N ALA A 51 -2.93 -14.65 -3.65
CA ALA A 51 -2.51 -14.43 -5.03
C ALA A 51 -1.79 -13.07 -5.10
N ALA A 52 -0.46 -13.12 -5.10
CA ALA A 52 0.38 -11.96 -5.33
C ALA A 52 0.38 -11.64 -6.83
N HIS A 53 0.34 -10.36 -7.20
CA HIS A 53 0.59 -10.01 -8.60
C HIS A 53 2.09 -10.09 -8.87
N ILE A 54 2.46 -10.59 -10.04
CA ILE A 54 3.85 -10.53 -10.48
C ILE A 54 4.22 -9.07 -10.77
N HIS A 55 5.40 -8.64 -10.29
CA HIS A 55 5.91 -7.28 -10.49
C HIS A 55 5.89 -6.88 -11.98
N GLY A 56 5.39 -5.69 -12.31
CA GLY A 56 5.22 -5.21 -13.69
C GLY A 56 3.92 -5.67 -14.39
N ASN A 57 3.17 -6.59 -13.77
CA ASN A 57 1.81 -7.00 -14.12
C ASN A 57 0.84 -6.79 -12.95
N ASP A 58 1.13 -5.80 -12.10
CA ASP A 58 0.22 -5.38 -11.05
C ASP A 58 -1.01 -4.66 -11.62
N ARG A 59 -2.06 -4.59 -10.80
CA ARG A 59 -3.33 -3.98 -11.21
C ARG A 59 -3.17 -2.54 -11.74
N LYS A 60 -2.31 -1.70 -11.14
CA LYS A 60 -2.16 -0.30 -11.60
C LYS A 60 -1.49 -0.25 -12.95
N SER A 61 -0.41 -1.02 -13.16
CA SER A 61 0.25 -1.09 -14.47
C SER A 61 -0.68 -1.65 -15.54
N LEU A 62 -1.50 -2.66 -15.22
CA LEU A 62 -2.50 -3.20 -16.14
C LEU A 62 -3.64 -2.21 -16.45
N ILE A 63 -4.10 -1.42 -15.47
CA ILE A 63 -5.09 -0.36 -15.70
C ILE A 63 -4.50 0.68 -16.65
N LYS A 64 -3.28 1.18 -16.39
CA LYS A 64 -2.60 2.14 -17.26
C LYS A 64 -2.47 1.61 -18.69
N LYS A 65 -1.98 0.37 -18.86
CA LYS A 65 -1.89 -0.31 -20.17
C LYS A 65 -3.26 -0.41 -20.86
N SER A 66 -4.30 -0.80 -20.12
CA SER A 66 -5.66 -0.98 -20.67
C SER A 66 -6.36 0.34 -21.02
N LEU A 67 -5.98 1.44 -20.36
CA LEU A 67 -6.53 2.76 -20.62
C LEU A 67 -5.86 3.48 -21.79
N ALA A 68 -4.61 3.14 -22.13
CA ALA A 68 -3.81 3.83 -23.16
C ALA A 68 -4.53 4.00 -24.50
N GLU A 69 -5.37 3.04 -24.90
CA GLU A 69 -6.15 3.11 -26.16
C GLU A 69 -7.41 4.00 -26.09
N ASN A 70 -7.80 4.49 -24.92
CA ASN A 70 -9.09 5.17 -24.68
C ASN A 70 -8.93 6.54 -23.99
N ILE A 71 -7.72 7.11 -24.04
CA ILE A 71 -7.45 8.46 -23.57
C ILE A 71 -7.80 9.44 -24.71
N VAL A 72 -8.70 10.37 -24.43
CA VAL A 72 -9.02 11.50 -25.30
C VAL A 72 -8.45 12.75 -24.61
N ASP A 73 -7.54 13.46 -25.28
CA ASP A 73 -6.87 14.67 -24.79
C ASP A 73 -6.11 14.54 -23.44
N ASP A 74 -5.19 13.57 -23.38
CA ASP A 74 -4.17 13.33 -22.32
C ASP A 74 -4.67 13.19 -20.86
N LYS A 75 -5.96 13.38 -20.57
CA LYS A 75 -6.50 13.36 -19.20
C LYS A 75 -7.92 12.80 -19.08
N ILE A 76 -8.69 12.72 -20.16
CA ILE A 76 -10.07 12.23 -20.13
C ILE A 76 -10.11 10.80 -20.67
N VAL A 77 -10.67 9.91 -19.86
CA VAL A 77 -11.00 8.54 -20.24
C VAL A 77 -12.46 8.54 -20.69
N ASP A 78 -12.70 8.14 -21.94
CA ASP A 78 -14.05 7.94 -22.49
C ASP A 78 -14.19 6.50 -22.99
N LEU A 79 -14.91 5.66 -22.24
CA LEU A 79 -15.00 4.23 -22.58
C LEU A 79 -16.30 3.56 -22.15
N ASP A 80 -16.59 2.43 -22.79
CA ASP A 80 -17.58 1.48 -22.30
C ASP A 80 -16.97 0.57 -21.23
N LEU A 81 -17.56 0.59 -20.03
CA LEU A 81 -17.06 -0.15 -18.88
C LEU A 81 -17.14 -1.66 -19.06
N ASN A 82 -18.15 -2.17 -19.75
CA ASN A 82 -18.30 -3.61 -19.95
C ASN A 82 -17.22 -4.15 -20.90
N LEU A 83 -16.97 -3.45 -22.01
CA LEU A 83 -15.89 -3.79 -22.95
C LEU A 83 -14.52 -3.67 -22.28
N PHE A 84 -14.32 -2.62 -21.49
CA PHE A 84 -13.09 -2.44 -20.73
C PHE A 84 -12.87 -3.59 -19.74
N GLU A 85 -13.87 -3.93 -18.92
CA GLU A 85 -13.76 -5.03 -17.93
C GLU A 85 -13.37 -6.36 -18.58
N GLN A 86 -13.94 -6.66 -19.75
CA GLN A 86 -13.59 -7.87 -20.51
C GLN A 86 -12.14 -7.85 -21.00
N LYS A 87 -11.69 -6.73 -21.59
CA LYS A 87 -10.29 -6.56 -22.02
C LYS A 87 -9.34 -6.65 -20.82
N PHE A 88 -9.68 -5.98 -19.73
CA PHE A 88 -8.88 -5.93 -18.51
C PHE A 88 -8.68 -7.33 -17.88
N VAL A 89 -9.74 -8.13 -17.82
CA VAL A 89 -9.66 -9.55 -17.37
C VAL A 89 -8.71 -10.35 -18.27
N LYS A 90 -8.78 -10.16 -19.61
CA LYS A 90 -7.90 -10.87 -20.56
C LYS A 90 -6.42 -10.54 -20.40
N LEU A 91 -6.07 -9.31 -19.99
CA LEU A 91 -4.68 -8.91 -19.75
C LEU A 91 -3.99 -9.69 -18.62
N HIS A 92 -4.77 -10.36 -17.77
CA HIS A 92 -4.21 -11.22 -16.72
C HIS A 92 -3.80 -12.61 -17.24
N TYR A 93 -4.11 -12.93 -18.50
CA TYR A 93 -3.73 -14.20 -19.11
C TYR A 93 -2.42 -14.06 -19.90
N PRO A 94 -1.54 -15.08 -19.83
CA PRO A 94 -1.68 -16.31 -19.05
C PRO A 94 -1.47 -16.09 -17.53
N LEU A 95 -2.20 -16.84 -16.69
CA LEU A 95 -2.35 -16.53 -15.26
C LEU A 95 -1.04 -16.67 -14.48
N GLU A 96 -0.19 -17.60 -14.87
CA GLU A 96 1.15 -17.83 -14.34
C GLU A 96 2.12 -16.66 -14.60
N LYS A 97 1.79 -15.75 -15.52
CA LYS A 97 2.56 -14.51 -15.76
C LYS A 97 2.00 -13.30 -15.01
N SER A 98 0.82 -13.44 -14.42
CA SER A 98 0.14 -12.37 -13.70
C SER A 98 0.10 -12.61 -12.19
N PHE A 99 0.10 -13.88 -11.76
CA PHE A 99 -0.04 -14.25 -10.37
C PHE A 99 1.01 -15.26 -9.91
N LEU A 100 1.49 -15.04 -8.69
CA LEU A 100 2.19 -16.02 -7.87
C LEU A 100 1.31 -16.39 -6.68
N ILE A 101 1.10 -17.68 -6.44
CA ILE A 101 0.38 -18.16 -5.26
C ILE A 101 1.37 -18.36 -4.13
N LEU A 102 1.22 -17.56 -3.07
CA LEU A 102 2.18 -17.48 -1.98
C LEU A 102 1.47 -17.59 -0.63
N CYS A 103 2.12 -18.19 0.37
CA CYS A 103 1.67 -18.02 1.74
C CYS A 103 1.94 -16.58 2.20
N LYS A 104 1.27 -16.12 3.26
CA LYS A 104 1.39 -14.76 3.78
C LYS A 104 2.83 -14.31 4.04
N GLU A 105 3.70 -15.19 4.55
CA GLU A 105 5.10 -14.87 4.83
C GLU A 105 5.91 -14.69 3.55
N CYS A 106 5.78 -15.62 2.60
CA CYS A 106 6.45 -15.54 1.30
C CYS A 106 5.93 -14.36 0.47
N HIS A 107 4.64 -14.04 0.55
CA HIS A 107 4.07 -12.87 -0.12
C HIS A 107 4.70 -11.58 0.38
N ARG A 108 4.81 -11.41 1.70
CA ARG A 108 5.50 -10.25 2.29
C ARG A 108 6.97 -10.18 1.88
N LYS A 109 7.68 -11.31 1.82
CA LYS A 109 9.06 -11.35 1.32
C LYS A 109 9.11 -10.89 -0.14
N TYR A 110 8.24 -11.44 -0.98
CA TYR A 110 8.14 -11.12 -2.41
C TYR A 110 7.85 -9.64 -2.68
N ASP A 111 6.95 -9.04 -1.92
CA ASP A 111 6.61 -7.61 -2.02
C ASP A 111 7.82 -6.71 -1.66
N ASN A 112 8.70 -7.19 -0.79
CA ASN A 112 9.88 -6.45 -0.34
C ASN A 112 11.11 -6.63 -1.25
N ILE A 113 11.17 -7.68 -2.09
CA ILE A 113 12.34 -7.93 -2.97
C ILE A 113 12.56 -6.77 -3.96
N THR A 114 11.47 -6.18 -4.47
CA THR A 114 11.54 -5.05 -5.42
C THR A 114 12.21 -3.82 -4.80
N GLU A 115 12.10 -3.65 -3.48
CA GLU A 115 12.74 -2.57 -2.75
C GLU A 115 14.25 -2.75 -2.72
N SER A 116 14.72 -3.95 -2.42
CA SER A 116 16.14 -4.27 -2.35
C SER A 116 16.83 -4.24 -3.71
N ILE A 117 16.20 -4.78 -4.76
CA ILE A 117 16.77 -4.79 -6.12
C ILE A 117 16.89 -3.37 -6.68
N ILE A 118 15.92 -2.49 -6.41
CA ILE A 118 16.02 -1.08 -6.81
C ILE A 118 17.17 -0.40 -6.05
N ILE A 119 17.32 -0.66 -4.75
CA ILE A 119 18.41 -0.09 -3.94
C ILE A 119 19.78 -0.58 -4.44
N GLU A 120 19.96 -1.87 -4.69
CA GLU A 120 21.21 -2.46 -5.18
C GLU A 120 21.60 -1.88 -6.55
N ASN A 121 20.67 -1.83 -7.51
CA ASN A 121 20.93 -1.23 -8.82
C ASN A 121 21.21 0.27 -8.75
N VAL A 122 20.60 1.00 -7.81
CA VAL A 122 20.92 2.43 -7.61
C VAL A 122 22.33 2.59 -7.07
N ILE A 123 22.75 1.76 -6.10
CA ILE A 123 24.09 1.84 -5.50
C ILE A 123 25.19 1.50 -6.51
N GLU A 124 24.97 0.50 -7.37
CA GLU A 124 25.95 0.12 -8.40
C GLU A 124 26.15 1.18 -9.50
N ASN A 125 25.19 2.11 -9.66
CA ASN A 125 25.23 3.17 -10.68
C ASN A 125 25.62 4.56 -10.12
N ILE A 126 26.07 4.65 -8.87
CA ILE A 126 26.65 5.90 -8.34
C ILE A 126 28.12 5.97 -8.75
N ASP A 127 28.39 6.54 -9.93
CA ASP A 127 29.70 7.16 -10.19
C ASP A 127 29.82 8.44 -9.33
N GLU A 128 30.93 8.60 -8.61
CA GLU A 128 31.17 9.62 -7.56
C GLU A 128 31.06 11.09 -8.01
N ASN A 129 30.69 11.40 -9.25
CA ASN A 129 30.55 12.76 -9.74
C ASN A 129 29.22 12.98 -10.46
N ASN A 130 28.13 13.15 -9.71
CA ASN A 130 27.09 14.14 -10.03
C ASN A 130 26.01 14.18 -8.93
N LEU A 131 26.24 15.04 -7.92
CA LEU A 131 25.12 15.72 -7.28
C LEU A 131 24.53 16.65 -8.33
N LEU A 132 23.41 16.25 -8.94
CA LEU A 132 22.32 17.07 -9.52
C LEU A 132 21.47 16.12 -10.37
N ILE A 133 20.42 15.54 -9.78
CA ILE A 133 19.39 14.81 -10.51
C ILE A 133 18.17 15.72 -10.60
N GLU A 134 17.92 16.21 -11.81
CA GLU A 134 16.65 16.80 -12.21
C GLU A 134 15.55 15.72 -12.25
N GLU A 135 14.35 16.11 -11.81
CA GLU A 135 13.25 15.25 -11.39
C GLU A 135 12.54 14.50 -12.54
N GLU A 136 12.22 13.22 -12.32
CA GLU A 136 10.95 12.64 -12.77
C GLU A 136 10.12 12.17 -11.56
N GLN A 137 8.89 12.65 -11.50
CA GLN A 137 8.05 12.69 -10.33
C GLN A 137 7.20 11.42 -10.16
N ASP A 138 7.62 10.46 -9.33
CA ASP A 138 6.65 9.60 -8.59
C ASP A 138 7.19 8.86 -7.35
N SER A 139 8.41 9.15 -6.86
CA SER A 139 8.93 8.55 -5.61
C SER A 139 9.64 9.58 -4.72
N LYS A 140 8.91 10.61 -4.25
CA LYS A 140 9.52 11.76 -3.56
C LYS A 140 10.00 11.54 -2.11
N PHE A 141 9.93 10.36 -1.51
CA PHE A 141 10.42 10.15 -0.13
C PHE A 141 11.12 8.80 0.07
N PRO A 142 12.32 8.77 0.68
CA PRO A 142 12.98 7.53 1.06
C PRO A 142 12.08 6.73 1.99
N ARG A 143 12.17 5.40 1.94
CA ARG A 143 11.38 4.48 2.79
C ARG A 143 11.87 4.59 4.24
N MET A 144 11.39 5.62 4.92
CA MET A 144 11.64 5.91 6.32
C MET A 144 10.36 5.70 7.11
N THR A 145 10.46 5.06 8.27
CA THR A 145 9.34 4.96 9.20
C THR A 145 9.25 6.22 10.04
N LEU A 146 8.04 6.79 10.15
CA LEU A 146 7.77 7.85 11.11
C LEU A 146 8.09 7.37 12.52
N ASP A 147 8.85 8.18 13.26
CA ASP A 147 9.20 7.95 14.65
C ASP A 147 7.96 8.20 15.53
N ILE A 148 7.56 7.17 16.28
CA ILE A 148 6.37 7.17 17.13
C ILE A 148 6.78 6.66 18.51
N GLU A 149 6.71 7.53 19.50
CA GLU A 149 7.03 7.25 20.89
C GLU A 149 5.74 7.09 21.69
N LEU A 150 5.69 6.07 22.56
CA LEU A 150 4.59 5.85 23.51
C LEU A 150 4.99 6.38 24.89
N ILE A 151 4.03 6.95 25.62
CA ILE A 151 4.22 7.45 26.99
C ILE A 151 3.08 6.90 27.85
N PRO A 152 3.33 5.91 28.73
CA PRO A 152 4.62 5.25 29.01
C PRO A 152 5.24 4.52 27.81
N ASN A 153 6.58 4.40 27.79
CA ASN A 153 7.31 3.78 26.68
C ASN A 153 7.24 2.24 26.69
N ASP A 154 6.91 1.65 27.83
CA ASP A 154 6.57 0.23 27.89
C ASP A 154 5.24 0.00 27.16
N THR A 155 5.31 -0.78 26.08
CA THR A 155 4.15 -0.99 25.20
C THR A 155 3.05 -1.80 25.88
N LEU A 156 3.39 -2.67 26.84
CA LEU A 156 2.41 -3.48 27.55
C LEU A 156 1.66 -2.60 28.57
N GLU A 157 2.38 -1.83 29.37
CA GLU A 157 1.84 -0.85 30.31
C GLU A 157 0.98 0.19 29.59
N PHE A 158 1.49 0.78 28.50
CA PHE A 158 0.73 1.72 27.68
C PHE A 158 -0.58 1.09 27.19
N LYS A 159 -0.55 -0.19 26.79
CA LYS A 159 -1.74 -0.90 26.33
C LYS A 159 -2.75 -1.12 27.44
N GLU A 160 -2.31 -1.52 28.62
CA GLU A 160 -3.17 -1.69 29.79
C GLU A 160 -3.85 -0.37 30.16
N LEU A 161 -3.09 0.72 30.20
CA LEU A 161 -3.61 2.05 30.47
C LEU A 161 -4.56 2.54 29.38
N LEU A 162 -4.24 2.35 28.09
CA LEU A 162 -5.11 2.74 26.99
C LEU A 162 -6.42 1.95 27.00
N LEU A 163 -6.38 0.67 27.37
CA LEU A 163 -7.58 -0.15 27.50
C LEU A 163 -8.45 0.27 28.70
N LYS A 164 -7.84 0.81 29.76
CA LYS A 164 -8.52 1.34 30.95
C LYS A 164 -9.18 2.70 30.68
N TYR A 165 -8.42 3.67 30.17
CA TYR A 165 -8.89 5.07 30.01
C TYR A 165 -9.53 5.36 28.66
N LYS A 166 -9.33 4.48 27.66
CA LYS A 166 -9.89 4.58 26.31
C LYS A 166 -9.61 5.90 25.59
N SER A 167 -8.60 6.65 26.01
CA SER A 167 -8.18 7.90 25.38
C SER A 167 -6.69 8.17 25.57
N ALA A 168 -6.10 8.94 24.65
CA ALA A 168 -4.70 9.36 24.65
C ALA A 168 -4.54 10.69 23.90
N TYR A 169 -3.47 11.44 24.15
CA TYR A 169 -3.07 12.60 23.36
C TYR A 169 -1.97 12.21 22.36
N MET A 170 -2.07 12.73 21.14
CA MET A 170 -1.03 12.65 20.11
C MET A 170 -0.41 14.02 19.92
N SER A 171 0.85 14.14 20.28
CA SER A 171 1.68 15.31 20.08
C SER A 171 2.48 15.13 18.78
N ILE A 172 2.07 15.83 17.71
CA ILE A 172 2.70 15.78 16.38
C ILE A 172 3.69 16.94 16.29
N PHE A 173 4.97 16.62 16.14
CA PHE A 173 6.04 17.61 15.99
C PHE A 173 6.42 17.74 14.53
N TYR A 174 6.54 18.98 14.05
CA TYR A 174 6.91 19.29 12.67
C TYR A 174 8.38 19.74 12.58
N ASN A 175 9.00 19.64 11.41
CA ASN A 175 10.41 20.04 11.24
C ASN A 175 10.62 21.56 11.36
N ASP A 176 9.57 22.38 11.21
CA ASP A 176 9.61 23.82 11.44
C ASP A 176 9.59 24.21 12.93
N GLY A 177 9.55 23.22 13.83
CA GLY A 177 9.51 23.41 15.27
C GLY A 177 8.11 23.59 15.85
N THR A 178 7.07 23.64 15.00
CA THR A 178 5.68 23.71 15.47
C THR A 178 5.21 22.36 16.02
N LYS A 179 4.16 22.41 16.85
CA LYS A 179 3.55 21.24 17.48
C LYS A 179 2.03 21.33 17.39
N GLU A 180 1.40 20.22 17.04
CA GLU A 180 -0.05 20.05 17.10
C GLU A 180 -0.40 18.94 18.11
N ILE A 181 -1.46 19.14 18.89
CA ILE A 181 -1.95 18.15 19.85
C ILE A 181 -3.35 17.71 19.41
N LYS A 182 -3.54 16.40 19.23
CA LYS A 182 -4.83 15.79 18.88
C LYS A 182 -5.23 14.77 19.93
N GLU A 183 -6.51 14.74 20.30
CA GLU A 183 -7.04 13.66 21.12
C GLU A 183 -7.25 12.39 20.27
N TRP A 184 -6.87 11.24 20.81
CA TRP A 184 -7.13 9.93 20.27
C TRP A 184 -8.19 9.23 21.13
N ASN A 185 -9.40 9.13 20.59
CA ASN A 185 -10.43 8.26 21.12
C ASN A 185 -10.12 6.78 20.77
N ALA A 186 -9.90 5.97 21.80
CA ALA A 186 -9.56 4.56 21.72
C ALA A 186 -10.68 3.65 22.27
N SER A 187 -11.94 4.11 22.25
CA SER A 187 -13.12 3.34 22.71
C SER A 187 -13.23 1.94 22.09
N ASN A 188 -12.87 1.80 20.80
CA ASN A 188 -12.89 0.52 20.08
C ASN A 188 -11.64 -0.35 20.30
N MET A 189 -10.68 0.10 21.12
CA MET A 189 -9.45 -0.65 21.39
C MET A 189 -9.74 -1.87 22.26
N SER A 190 -9.19 -3.02 21.86
CA SER A 190 -9.31 -4.30 22.56
C SER A 190 -7.95 -4.94 22.82
N GLU A 191 -7.90 -5.94 23.69
CA GLU A 191 -6.66 -6.69 23.99
C GLU A 191 -5.98 -7.30 22.75
N LYS A 192 -6.75 -7.65 21.71
CA LYS A 192 -6.22 -8.19 20.45
C LYS A 192 -5.64 -7.11 19.52
N SER A 193 -5.82 -5.84 19.86
CA SER A 193 -5.41 -4.72 19.01
C SER A 193 -3.91 -4.45 19.10
N ASP A 194 -3.33 -4.06 17.97
CA ASP A 194 -1.93 -3.65 17.84
C ASP A 194 -1.88 -2.12 17.77
N ILE A 195 -1.27 -1.50 18.80
CA ILE A 195 -1.22 -0.04 18.98
C ILE A 195 -0.47 0.62 17.82
N ILE A 196 0.75 0.16 17.52
CA ILE A 196 1.62 0.76 16.52
C ILE A 196 1.01 0.60 15.12
N ARG A 197 0.43 -0.57 14.83
CA ARG A 197 -0.27 -0.79 13.55
C ARG A 197 -1.49 0.13 13.41
N ASN A 198 -2.24 0.36 14.49
CA ASN A 198 -3.38 1.28 14.47
C ASN A 198 -2.93 2.72 14.19
N LEU A 199 -1.92 3.20 14.92
CA LEU A 199 -1.34 4.53 14.71
C LEU A 199 -0.85 4.69 13.26
N ARG A 200 -0.07 3.74 12.74
CA ARG A 200 0.44 3.77 11.35
C ARG A 200 -0.65 3.65 10.28
N SER A 201 -1.85 3.19 10.63
CA SER A 201 -2.96 3.13 9.68
C SER A 201 -3.58 4.50 9.39
N ARG A 202 -3.32 5.52 10.23
CA ARG A 202 -3.82 6.89 10.07
C ARG A 202 -3.27 7.50 8.77
N PRO A 203 -4.11 8.16 7.94
CA PRO A 203 -3.68 8.72 6.66
C PRO A 203 -2.42 9.59 6.76
N ASP A 204 -2.36 10.46 7.76
CA ASP A 204 -1.25 11.42 7.96
C ASP A 204 0.08 10.72 8.25
N PHE A 205 0.06 9.53 8.88
CA PHE A 205 1.26 8.81 9.32
C PHE A 205 1.76 7.77 8.30
N ARG A 206 1.07 7.63 7.17
CA ARG A 206 1.48 6.70 6.11
C ARG A 206 2.69 7.22 5.36
N GLN A 207 3.48 6.29 4.84
CA GLN A 207 4.62 6.60 3.98
C GLN A 207 4.21 7.55 2.84
N GLY A 208 5.01 8.60 2.65
CA GLY A 208 4.80 9.65 1.68
C GLY A 208 3.85 10.76 2.14
N ASN A 209 3.00 10.53 3.15
CA ASN A 209 2.10 11.57 3.66
C ASN A 209 2.73 12.35 4.81
N TRP A 210 3.33 11.66 5.79
CA TRP A 210 3.95 12.34 6.93
C TRP A 210 5.10 13.25 6.50
N GLN A 211 5.83 12.86 5.46
CA GLN A 211 6.88 13.69 4.88
C GLN A 211 6.33 14.92 4.14
N LYS A 212 5.23 14.77 3.38
CA LYS A 212 4.54 15.92 2.73
C LYS A 212 4.01 16.92 3.76
N LEU A 213 3.54 16.40 4.89
CA LEU A 213 3.09 17.19 6.04
C LEU A 213 4.24 17.73 6.88
N ASN A 214 5.49 17.44 6.53
CA ASN A 214 6.69 17.88 7.24
C ASN A 214 6.71 17.44 8.72
N ILE A 215 6.09 16.30 9.03
CA ILE A 215 6.08 15.71 10.36
C ILE A 215 7.47 15.16 10.66
N LYS A 216 8.00 15.49 11.84
CA LYS A 216 9.28 15.01 12.35
C LYS A 216 9.12 13.73 13.16
N ARG A 217 8.21 13.74 14.14
CA ARG A 217 7.94 12.64 15.07
C ARG A 217 6.57 12.80 15.74
N VAL A 218 6.06 11.74 16.35
CA VAL A 218 4.82 11.75 17.12
C VAL A 218 5.05 11.14 18.49
N GLU A 219 4.61 11.82 19.54
CA GLU A 219 4.50 11.24 20.89
C GLU A 219 3.04 10.93 21.16
N VAL A 220 2.77 9.78 21.78
CA VAL A 220 1.42 9.37 22.17
C VAL A 220 1.40 9.12 23.68
N GLU A 221 0.62 9.91 24.40
CA GLU A 221 0.56 9.91 25.86
C GLU A 221 -0.83 9.53 26.36
N ILE A 222 -0.93 8.71 27.41
CA ILE A 222 -2.21 8.36 28.02
C ILE A 222 -2.91 9.59 28.60
N ASN A 223 -4.20 9.72 28.33
CA ASN A 223 -5.05 10.69 29.00
C ASN A 223 -5.68 10.01 30.22
N TYR A 224 -5.18 10.34 31.42
CA TYR A 224 -5.58 9.75 32.71
C TYR A 224 -6.92 10.27 33.24
#